data_AF-M7VY73-F1
#
_entry.id   AF-M7VY73-F1
#
_cell.length_a   1.000
_cell.length_b   1.000
_cell.length_c   1.000
_cell.angle_alpha   90.00
_cell.angle_beta   90.00
_cell.angle_gamma   90.00
#
_symmetry.space_group_name_H-M   'P 1'
#
loop_
_entity.id
_entity.type
_entity.pdbx_description
1 polymer ?
#
loop_
_entity_poly.entity_id
_entity_poly.type
_entity_poly.pdbx_seq_one_letter_code
_entity_poly.pdbx_strand_id
1 'polypeptide(L)'
;MEEIVQKVENEICEYCTEDNRIFLIDHDTMKHKLTLGLTKYDEEFEVYYDKDYPKSKYYVQMKGKNNEHTVKRTNSMIEIGEVKGIKEVMKIFLENDKDERNYIKKKQENREIQKKKMKERMKEVYKRVVSSEEKTKLNFNTQLAFQILSDDIIEIHLNKEKYKFDVEAVGDNPFHWIVSFFGFNDNTNIGKDIMKLETLSTLDCIQMEFKFSVTMFPVFPPEYNFLVPKLTKESVRCIFQSGVFADECYNPFTKIKLFNIIWELIKLFGRIDFGVNQRSVLDYTNKEFYNEQQLCKPFIGQVTHLGQEFILNNKINNIPTNNSIQFNSFITQHCPCIERFLDGMKRVHFISVNESGFFCWHGTSDASIKSICREGFDPMRRTGQSYGRGEYFGKTANISMTYCKGNYHLILCYVLKSDKVKKIDLGYVVDNPSDWSYSYCLPLLVITYGNGKPVNFLDKMLN
;
A
#
# COMPACT_ATOMS: atom_id res chain seq x y z
N MET A 1 28.99 47.61 21.00
CA MET A 1 27.59 47.18 21.19
C MET A 1 26.64 48.22 20.62
N GLU A 2 26.73 49.49 21.04
CA GLU A 2 25.94 50.60 20.45
C GLU A 2 26.10 50.73 18.93
N GLU A 3 27.32 50.60 18.40
CA GLU A 3 27.59 50.66 16.95
C GLU A 3 26.90 49.53 16.16
N ILE A 4 26.77 48.34 16.75
CA ILE A 4 26.10 47.18 16.12
C ILE A 4 24.59 47.39 16.11
N VAL A 5 24.03 47.81 17.25
CA VAL A 5 22.59 48.13 17.39
C VAL A 5 22.19 49.19 16.37
N GLN A 6 22.95 50.29 16.28
CA GLN A 6 22.68 51.36 15.33
C GLN A 6 22.74 50.89 13.88
N LYS A 7 23.70 50.00 13.54
CA LYS A 7 23.82 49.44 12.19
C LYS A 7 22.62 48.56 11.82
N VAL A 8 22.17 47.70 12.75
CA VAL A 8 20.99 46.85 12.57
C VAL A 8 19.72 47.72 12.40
N GLU A 9 19.55 48.74 13.24
CA GLU A 9 18.41 49.67 13.18
C GLU A 9 18.38 50.46 11.89
N ASN A 10 19.53 50.96 11.43
CA ASN A 10 19.61 51.68 10.16
C ASN A 10 19.23 50.76 8.99
N GLU A 11 19.75 49.53 8.98
CA GLU A 11 19.51 48.58 7.89
C GLU A 11 18.05 48.12 7.84
N ILE A 12 17.42 47.87 8.99
CA ILE A 12 15.99 47.50 9.03
C ILE A 12 15.08 48.68 8.72
N CYS A 13 15.41 49.90 9.16
CA CYS A 13 14.64 51.09 8.82
C CYS A 13 14.73 51.41 7.32
N GLU A 14 15.92 51.28 6.72
CA GLU A 14 16.10 51.41 5.27
C GLU A 14 15.24 50.37 4.55
N TYR A 15 15.27 49.11 4.99
CA TYR A 15 14.48 48.06 4.36
C TYR A 15 12.97 48.27 4.51
N CYS A 16 12.46 48.65 5.70
CA CYS A 16 11.05 48.98 5.90
C CYS A 16 10.59 50.17 5.04
N THR A 17 11.51 51.09 4.71
CA THR A 17 11.24 52.22 3.82
C THR A 17 11.15 51.78 2.36
N GLU A 18 12.01 50.84 1.94
CA GLU A 18 11.99 50.25 0.59
C GLU A 18 10.80 49.30 0.38
N ASP A 19 10.40 48.56 1.41
CA ASP A 19 9.37 47.54 1.37
C ASP A 19 8.28 47.79 2.42
N ASN A 20 7.23 48.49 2.00
CA ASN A 20 6.07 48.85 2.83
C ASN A 20 5.25 47.64 3.34
N ARG A 21 5.61 46.41 2.97
CA ARG A 21 4.98 45.20 3.47
C ARG A 21 5.44 44.88 4.89
N ILE A 22 6.59 45.39 5.32
CA ILE A 22 7.18 45.11 6.63
C ILE A 22 7.35 46.40 7.42
N PHE A 23 7.14 46.31 8.73
CA PHE A 23 7.43 47.39 9.67
C PHE A 23 8.07 46.83 10.94
N LEU A 24 8.97 47.61 11.53
CA LEU A 24 9.57 47.32 12.83
C LEU A 24 8.53 47.61 13.93
N ILE A 25 8.27 46.61 14.77
CA ILE A 25 7.40 46.72 15.94
C ILE A 25 8.23 47.04 17.18
N ASP A 26 9.30 46.28 17.40
CA ASP A 26 10.14 46.37 18.59
C ASP A 26 11.57 45.88 18.32
N HIS A 27 12.54 46.37 19.08
CA HIS A 27 13.93 45.95 19.05
C HIS A 27 14.45 45.71 20.47
N ASP A 28 14.52 44.43 20.86
CA ASP A 28 15.11 44.01 22.14
C ASP A 28 16.63 43.84 21.93
N THR A 29 17.36 44.93 22.17
CA THR A 29 18.82 45.00 22.03
C THR A 29 19.57 44.08 23.00
N MET A 30 18.97 43.78 24.15
CA MET A 30 19.55 42.89 25.17
C MET A 30 19.49 41.42 24.71
N LYS A 31 18.47 41.05 23.95
CA LYS A 31 18.30 39.70 23.38
C LYS A 31 18.70 39.59 21.91
N HIS A 32 19.21 40.67 21.32
CA HIS A 32 19.54 40.74 19.89
C HIS A 32 18.38 40.28 19.01
N LYS A 33 17.20 40.86 19.25
CA LYS A 33 15.94 40.41 18.66
C LYS A 33 15.14 41.57 18.08
N LEU A 34 14.80 41.47 16.80
CA LEU A 34 13.83 42.35 16.14
C LEU A 34 12.46 41.69 16.12
N THR A 35 11.42 42.45 16.46
CA THR A 35 10.01 42.05 16.26
C THR A 35 9.46 42.86 15.09
N LEU A 36 8.95 42.18 14.07
CA LEU A 36 8.57 42.75 12.78
C LEU A 36 7.15 42.34 12.44
N GLY A 37 6.40 43.25 11.80
CA GLY A 37 5.03 43.03 11.36
C GLY A 37 4.90 42.96 9.84
N LEU A 38 3.98 42.14 9.34
CA LEU A 38 3.61 42.03 7.92
C LEU A 38 2.24 42.69 7.68
N THR A 39 2.21 43.83 7.00
CA THR A 39 0.99 44.65 6.83
C THR A 39 -0.15 43.92 6.12
N LYS A 40 0.18 43.06 5.15
CA LYS A 40 -0.81 42.35 4.34
C LYS A 40 -1.55 41.24 5.11
N TYR A 41 -0.96 40.73 6.19
CA TYR A 41 -1.42 39.50 6.84
C TYR A 41 -1.73 39.68 8.34
N ASP A 42 -1.44 40.84 8.93
CA ASP A 42 -1.54 41.07 10.39
C ASP A 42 -0.78 39.99 11.19
N GLU A 43 0.38 39.58 10.67
CA GLU A 43 1.26 38.58 11.25
C GLU A 43 2.51 39.25 11.82
N GLU A 44 3.01 38.72 12.95
CA GLU A 44 4.25 39.18 13.59
C GLU A 44 5.31 38.06 13.52
N PHE A 45 6.56 38.44 13.40
CA PHE A 45 7.69 37.51 13.44
C PHE A 45 8.89 38.13 14.12
N GLU A 46 9.74 37.28 14.68
CA GLU A 46 10.94 37.67 15.39
C GLU A 46 12.17 37.23 14.61
N VAL A 47 13.15 38.13 14.49
CA VAL A 47 14.46 37.85 13.89
C VAL A 47 15.50 37.97 15.00
N TYR A 48 16.17 36.87 15.29
CA TYR A 48 17.29 36.81 16.23
C TYR A 48 18.59 36.93 15.45
N TYR A 49 19.46 37.83 15.90
CA TYR A 49 20.78 38.06 15.33
C TYR A 49 21.87 37.83 16.39
N ASP A 50 23.09 37.54 15.94
CA ASP A 50 24.22 37.24 16.83
C ASP A 50 24.97 38.52 17.25
N LYS A 51 25.76 38.43 18.33
CA LYS A 51 26.62 39.50 18.86
C LYS A 51 27.72 39.92 17.89
N ASP A 52 28.13 39.04 16.99
CA ASP A 52 29.22 39.24 16.02
C ASP A 52 28.73 39.73 14.63
N TYR A 53 27.57 40.41 14.60
CA TYR A 53 26.97 41.00 13.39
C TYR A 53 27.99 41.79 12.54
N PRO A 54 28.02 41.62 11.19
CA PRO A 54 27.09 40.87 10.35
C PRO A 54 27.48 39.40 10.08
N LYS A 55 28.49 38.84 10.78
CA LYS A 55 29.11 37.56 10.41
C LYS A 55 28.59 36.37 11.23
N SER A 56 27.29 36.08 11.24
CA SER A 56 26.81 34.77 11.73
C SER A 56 25.31 34.55 11.51
N LYS A 57 24.89 33.31 11.77
CA LYS A 57 23.57 32.70 11.58
C LYS A 57 22.42 33.53 12.15
N TYR A 58 21.31 33.56 11.42
CA TYR A 58 20.08 34.21 11.86
C TYR A 58 19.00 33.17 12.12
N TYR A 59 18.16 33.43 13.13
CA TYR A 59 16.98 32.62 13.39
C TYR A 59 15.74 33.47 13.21
N VAL A 60 14.82 33.03 12.36
CA VAL A 60 13.51 33.65 12.20
C VAL A 60 12.46 32.78 12.85
N GLN A 61 11.69 33.36 13.78
CA GLN A 61 10.59 32.70 14.47
C GLN A 61 9.28 33.41 14.14
N MET A 62 8.33 32.69 13.54
CA MET A 62 6.99 33.25 13.31
C MET A 62 6.13 33.18 14.57
N LYS A 63 5.45 34.28 14.91
CA LYS A 63 4.43 34.32 15.97
C LYS A 63 3.06 34.44 15.31
N GLY A 64 2.34 33.33 15.24
CA GLY A 64 0.93 33.39 14.88
C GLY A 64 0.14 34.11 15.98
N LYS A 65 -0.60 35.17 15.62
CA LYS A 65 -1.73 35.61 16.46
C LYS A 65 -2.75 34.46 16.47
N ASN A 66 -3.21 34.08 17.66
CA ASN A 66 -4.34 33.16 17.84
C ASN A 66 -5.64 33.87 17.41
N ASN A 67 -5.84 34.07 16.10
CA ASN A 67 -7.15 34.39 15.57
C ASN A 67 -7.85 33.07 15.23
N GLU A 68 -9.13 32.94 15.58
CA GLU A 68 -9.94 31.70 15.57
C GLU A 68 -10.01 30.95 14.22
N HIS A 69 -9.41 31.48 13.15
CA HIS A 69 -9.48 30.93 11.79
C HIS A 69 -8.13 30.70 11.09
N THR A 70 -7.00 30.84 11.79
CA THR A 70 -5.68 30.60 11.19
C THR A 70 -5.05 29.32 11.73
N VAL A 71 -4.55 28.48 10.82
CA VAL A 71 -3.82 27.23 11.12
C VAL A 71 -2.83 27.46 12.27
N LYS A 72 -2.87 26.63 13.33
CA LYS A 72 -1.83 26.57 14.35
C LYS A 72 -0.48 26.31 13.67
N ARG A 73 0.26 27.37 13.31
CA ARG A 73 1.67 27.24 12.98
C ARG A 73 2.38 26.93 14.29
N THR A 74 2.92 25.72 14.40
CA THR A 74 3.93 25.41 15.42
C THR A 74 5.07 26.40 15.27
N ASN A 75 5.68 26.85 16.38
CA ASN A 75 6.85 27.73 16.38
C ASN A 75 7.94 27.17 15.45
N SER A 76 7.94 27.57 14.18
CA SER A 76 8.94 27.16 13.20
C SER A 76 10.09 28.14 13.31
N MET A 77 11.25 27.62 13.70
CA MET A 77 12.50 28.35 13.71
C MET A 77 13.23 28.04 12.40
N ILE A 78 13.46 29.06 11.57
CA ILE A 78 14.18 28.92 10.30
C ILE A 78 15.61 29.41 10.55
N GLU A 79 16.58 28.51 10.39
CA GLU A 79 18.01 28.86 10.39
C GLU A 79 18.38 29.38 8.99
N ILE A 80 18.82 30.64 8.93
CA ILE A 80 19.35 31.26 7.72
C ILE A 80 20.88 31.27 7.87
N GLY A 81 21.57 30.72 6.86
CA GLY A 81 23.03 30.56 6.85
C GLY A 81 23.80 31.89 6.84
N GLU A 82 25.07 31.85 6.43
CA GLU A 82 25.88 33.07 6.35
C GLU A 82 25.31 34.06 5.32
N VAL A 83 24.79 35.19 5.80
CA VAL A 83 24.23 36.28 4.99
C VAL A 83 24.84 37.60 5.43
N LYS A 84 24.85 38.60 4.53
CA LYS A 84 25.64 39.84 4.71
C LYS A 84 25.00 40.86 5.65
N GLY A 85 23.73 40.68 6.02
CA GLY A 85 22.99 41.58 6.88
C GLY A 85 21.49 41.25 6.95
N ILE A 86 20.78 41.99 7.80
CA ILE A 86 19.36 41.78 8.07
C ILE A 86 18.50 41.98 6.81
N LYS A 87 18.90 42.86 5.89
CA LYS A 87 18.20 43.09 4.62
C LYS A 87 18.11 41.82 3.76
N GLU A 88 19.17 41.02 3.75
CA GLU A 88 19.23 39.75 3.01
C GLU A 88 18.42 38.65 3.71
N VAL A 89 18.46 38.61 5.05
CA VAL A 89 17.60 37.75 5.87
C VAL A 89 16.12 37.96 5.53
N MET A 90 15.67 39.21 5.45
CA MET A 90 14.26 39.54 5.19
C MET A 90 13.83 39.14 3.78
N LYS A 91 14.71 39.30 2.78
CA LYS A 91 14.43 38.84 1.41
C LYS A 91 14.25 37.33 1.35
N ILE A 92 15.18 36.57 1.93
CA ILE A 92 15.12 35.10 1.98
C ILE A 92 13.85 34.65 2.72
N PHE A 93 13.52 35.28 3.85
CA PHE A 93 12.31 34.96 4.60
C PHE A 93 11.03 35.18 3.77
N LEU A 94 10.91 36.34 3.10
CA LEU A 94 9.75 36.65 2.26
C LEU A 94 9.61 35.73 1.04
N GLU A 95 10.73 35.34 0.43
CA GLU A 95 10.73 34.36 -0.67
C GLU A 95 10.24 32.99 -0.18
N ASN A 96 10.77 32.52 0.96
CA ASN A 96 10.35 31.26 1.57
C ASN A 96 8.86 31.28 1.99
N ASP A 97 8.37 32.35 2.62
CA ASP A 97 6.96 32.48 2.99
C ASP A 97 6.06 32.50 1.75
N LYS A 98 6.47 33.19 0.68
CA LYS A 98 5.75 33.20 -0.60
C LYS A 98 5.68 31.80 -1.22
N ASP A 99 6.79 31.06 -1.24
CA ASP A 99 6.85 29.72 -1.79
C ASP A 99 6.03 28.72 -0.98
N GLU A 100 6.09 28.80 0.35
CA GLU A 100 5.26 28.00 1.25
C GLU A 100 3.76 28.26 1.03
N ARG A 101 3.36 29.53 0.93
CA ARG A 101 1.96 29.90 0.63
C ARG A 101 1.51 29.41 -0.74
N ASN A 102 2.37 29.51 -1.76
CA ASN A 102 2.09 28.97 -3.09
C ASN A 102 1.92 27.44 -3.05
N TYR A 103 2.76 26.75 -2.29
CA TYR A 103 2.67 25.30 -2.09
C TYR A 103 1.35 24.91 -1.40
N ILE A 104 0.97 25.61 -0.32
CA ILE A 104 -0.30 25.39 0.39
C ILE A 104 -1.49 25.62 -0.54
N LYS A 105 -1.49 26.72 -1.30
CA LYS A 105 -2.55 27.04 -2.26
C LYS A 105 -2.68 25.94 -3.33
N LYS A 106 -1.57 25.52 -3.93
CA LYS A 106 -1.55 24.43 -4.91
C LYS A 106 -2.04 23.10 -4.33
N LYS A 107 -1.71 22.81 -3.07
CA LYS A 107 -2.19 21.62 -2.35
C LYS A 107 -3.71 21.67 -2.11
N GLN A 108 -4.26 22.84 -1.76
CA GLN A 108 -5.70 23.04 -1.62
C GLN A 108 -6.43 22.92 -2.97
N GLU A 109 -5.92 23.55 -4.02
CA GLU A 109 -6.47 23.44 -5.37
C GLU A 109 -6.49 21.97 -5.85
N ASN A 110 -5.41 21.23 -5.64
CA ASN A 110 -5.36 19.79 -5.95
C ASN A 110 -6.40 18.98 -5.17
N ARG A 111 -6.64 19.30 -3.90
CA ARG A 111 -7.68 18.64 -3.07
C ARG A 111 -9.09 18.88 -3.61
N GLU A 112 -9.40 20.12 -4.00
CA GLU A 112 -10.71 20.44 -4.60
C GLU A 112 -10.92 19.76 -5.95
N ILE A 113 -9.87 19.67 -6.77
CA ILE A 113 -9.92 18.92 -8.04
C ILE A 113 -10.19 17.44 -7.79
N GLN A 114 -9.51 16.83 -6.80
CA GLN A 114 -9.73 15.42 -6.43
C GLN A 114 -11.16 15.18 -5.94
N LYS A 115 -11.65 16.03 -5.02
CA LYS A 115 -13.02 16.01 -4.50
C LYS A 115 -14.06 16.04 -5.64
N LYS A 116 -13.89 16.96 -6.59
CA LYS A 116 -14.79 17.08 -7.74
C LYS A 116 -14.79 15.82 -8.62
N LYS A 117 -13.59 15.33 -8.99
CA LYS A 117 -13.45 14.12 -9.81
C LYS A 117 -14.09 12.89 -9.16
N MET A 118 -13.83 12.65 -7.88
CA MET A 118 -14.42 11.52 -7.15
C MET A 118 -15.95 11.60 -7.11
N LYS A 119 -16.49 12.79 -6.80
CA LYS A 119 -17.94 13.01 -6.74
C LYS A 119 -18.63 12.81 -8.10
N GLU A 120 -17.98 13.21 -9.19
CA GLU A 120 -18.48 13.00 -10.55
C GLU A 120 -18.56 11.52 -10.92
N ARG A 121 -17.49 10.73 -10.69
CA ARG A 121 -17.50 9.28 -10.97
C ARG A 121 -18.60 8.56 -10.20
N MET A 122 -18.71 8.81 -8.90
CA MET A 122 -19.74 8.18 -8.07
C MET A 122 -21.15 8.59 -8.50
N LYS A 123 -21.35 9.82 -8.98
CA LYS A 123 -22.65 10.29 -9.48
C LYS A 123 -23.08 9.55 -10.75
N GLU A 124 -22.14 9.15 -11.61
CA GLU A 124 -22.46 8.34 -12.79
C GLU A 124 -22.90 6.93 -12.41
N VAL A 125 -22.21 6.30 -11.46
CA VAL A 125 -22.58 4.96 -10.97
C VAL A 125 -23.90 4.98 -10.22
N TYR A 126 -24.10 5.97 -9.34
CA TYR A 126 -25.37 6.18 -8.63
C TYR A 126 -26.58 6.23 -9.57
N LYS A 127 -26.49 6.97 -10.67
CA LYS A 127 -27.58 7.03 -11.66
C LYS A 127 -27.90 5.66 -12.24
N ARG A 128 -26.91 4.80 -12.45
CA ARG A 128 -27.12 3.43 -12.96
C ARG A 128 -27.77 2.54 -11.90
N VAL A 129 -27.27 2.58 -10.67
CA VAL A 129 -27.80 1.79 -9.53
C VAL A 129 -29.26 2.11 -9.25
N VAL A 130 -29.62 3.39 -9.17
CA VAL A 130 -31.01 3.82 -8.93
C VAL A 130 -31.92 3.53 -10.12
N SER A 131 -31.39 3.48 -11.34
CA SER A 131 -32.19 3.13 -12.53
C SER A 131 -32.48 1.64 -12.63
N SER A 132 -31.59 0.78 -12.09
CA SER A 132 -31.76 -0.67 -12.08
C SER A 132 -32.64 -1.18 -10.93
N GLU A 133 -32.72 -0.45 -9.83
CA GLU A 133 -33.65 -0.77 -8.75
C GLU A 133 -35.05 -0.25 -9.14
N GLU A 134 -35.99 -1.16 -9.37
CA GLU A 134 -37.36 -0.82 -9.78
C GLU A 134 -37.92 0.34 -8.93
N LYS A 135 -38.34 1.43 -9.59
CA LYS A 135 -38.90 2.66 -8.99
C LYS A 135 -40.04 2.41 -7.98
N THR A 136 -40.60 1.21 -7.95
CA THR A 136 -41.69 0.76 -7.07
C THR A 136 -41.24 0.36 -5.65
N LYS A 137 -39.93 0.26 -5.35
CA LYS A 137 -39.40 -0.11 -4.00
C LYS A 137 -38.63 1.01 -3.26
N LEU A 138 -38.49 2.18 -3.87
CA LEU A 138 -37.71 3.30 -3.33
C LEU A 138 -38.55 4.12 -2.33
N ASN A 139 -38.50 3.72 -1.05
CA ASN A 139 -39.25 4.37 0.03
C ASN A 139 -38.55 5.62 0.61
N PHE A 140 -37.26 5.83 0.34
CA PHE A 140 -36.44 6.88 0.96
C PHE A 140 -35.72 7.76 -0.07
N ASN A 141 -35.29 8.96 0.37
CA ASN A 141 -34.61 9.94 -0.48
C ASN A 141 -33.18 9.48 -0.83
N THR A 142 -33.05 8.71 -1.90
CA THR A 142 -31.77 8.18 -2.40
C THR A 142 -30.78 9.26 -2.81
N GLN A 143 -31.25 10.44 -3.18
CA GLN A 143 -30.38 11.58 -3.49
C GLN A 143 -29.66 12.06 -2.23
N LEU A 144 -30.36 12.15 -1.10
CA LEU A 144 -29.77 12.51 0.19
C LEU A 144 -28.81 11.42 0.68
N ALA A 145 -29.18 10.14 0.52
CA ALA A 145 -28.31 9.02 0.84
C ALA A 145 -26.99 9.07 0.06
N PHE A 146 -27.06 9.30 -1.25
CA PHE A 146 -25.91 9.52 -2.11
C PHE A 146 -25.03 10.68 -1.62
N GLN A 147 -25.64 11.83 -1.31
CA GLN A 147 -24.90 13.00 -0.84
C GLN A 147 -24.12 12.70 0.43
N ILE A 148 -24.78 12.14 1.44
CA ILE A 148 -24.16 11.79 2.73
C ILE A 148 -23.00 10.82 2.49
N LEU A 149 -23.26 9.69 1.83
CA LEU A 149 -22.26 8.63 1.66
C LEU A 149 -21.06 9.10 0.81
N SER A 150 -21.31 9.82 -0.28
CA SER A 150 -20.23 10.34 -1.12
C SER A 150 -19.38 11.40 -0.43
N ASP A 151 -19.99 12.27 0.37
CA ASP A 151 -19.26 13.30 1.12
C ASP A 151 -18.41 12.66 2.23
N ASP A 152 -18.91 11.64 2.91
CA ASP A 152 -18.14 10.88 3.89
C ASP A 152 -16.94 10.15 3.26
N ILE A 153 -17.12 9.47 2.13
CA ILE A 153 -16.00 8.81 1.41
C ILE A 153 -14.90 9.82 1.08
N ILE A 154 -15.28 10.97 0.53
CA ILE A 154 -14.34 12.02 0.13
C ILE A 154 -13.64 12.60 1.37
N GLU A 155 -14.37 12.89 2.44
CA GLU A 155 -13.79 13.42 3.67
C GLU A 155 -12.75 12.45 4.23
N ILE A 156 -13.10 11.17 4.31
CA ILE A 156 -12.22 10.14 4.86
C ILE A 156 -10.97 10.00 3.99
N HIS A 157 -11.13 9.84 2.68
CA HIS A 157 -10.02 9.64 1.75
C HIS A 157 -9.00 10.77 1.79
N LEU A 158 -9.46 12.03 1.81
CA LEU A 158 -8.59 13.21 1.86
C LEU A 158 -7.88 13.41 3.21
N ASN A 159 -8.35 12.74 4.26
CA ASN A 159 -7.85 12.85 5.63
C ASN A 159 -7.46 11.50 6.24
N LYS A 160 -7.17 10.49 5.41
CA LYS A 160 -6.91 9.12 5.86
C LYS A 160 -5.76 8.98 6.87
N GLU A 161 -4.71 9.80 6.73
CA GLU A 161 -3.59 9.82 7.67
C GLU A 161 -3.97 10.30 9.09
N LYS A 162 -4.96 11.21 9.16
CA LYS A 162 -5.54 11.70 10.41
C LYS A 162 -6.41 10.62 11.05
N TYR A 163 -7.21 9.92 10.23
CA TYR A 163 -8.19 8.96 10.70
C TYR A 163 -7.64 7.55 10.93
N LYS A 164 -6.47 7.21 10.37
CA LYS A 164 -5.89 5.85 10.42
C LYS A 164 -6.74 4.79 9.72
N PHE A 165 -7.60 5.24 8.83
CA PHE A 165 -8.33 4.40 7.89
C PHE A 165 -8.65 5.17 6.60
N ASP A 166 -8.83 4.42 5.52
CA ASP A 166 -9.24 4.92 4.20
C ASP A 166 -10.50 4.18 3.74
N VAL A 167 -11.27 4.78 2.85
CA VAL A 167 -12.51 4.21 2.30
C VAL A 167 -12.46 4.24 0.79
N GLU A 168 -12.70 3.08 0.20
CA GLU A 168 -12.87 2.92 -1.24
C GLU A 168 -14.30 2.48 -1.56
N ALA A 169 -14.94 3.19 -2.50
CA ALA A 169 -16.22 2.80 -3.06
C ALA A 169 -16.01 1.74 -4.15
N VAL A 170 -16.53 0.53 -3.93
CA VAL A 170 -16.34 -0.61 -4.84
C VAL A 170 -16.98 -0.31 -6.18
N GLY A 171 -16.16 -0.19 -7.23
CA GLY A 171 -16.62 0.20 -8.56
C GLY A 171 -17.27 1.58 -8.59
N ASP A 172 -16.78 2.52 -7.77
CA ASP A 172 -17.37 3.85 -7.55
C ASP A 172 -18.84 3.81 -7.07
N ASN A 173 -19.31 2.69 -6.50
CA ASN A 173 -20.64 2.58 -5.89
C ASN A 173 -20.62 3.15 -4.45
N PRO A 174 -21.29 4.29 -4.18
CA PRO A 174 -21.29 4.92 -2.86
C PRO A 174 -22.06 4.13 -1.80
N PHE A 175 -22.72 3.03 -2.14
CA PHE A 175 -23.41 2.14 -1.19
C PHE A 175 -22.59 0.90 -0.82
N HIS A 176 -21.41 0.71 -1.40
CA HIS A 176 -20.56 -0.46 -1.16
C HIS A 176 -19.12 -0.03 -0.89
N TRP A 177 -18.70 -0.13 0.37
CA TRP A 177 -17.43 0.41 0.85
C TRP A 177 -16.49 -0.72 1.23
N ILE A 178 -15.21 -0.54 0.94
CA ILE A 178 -14.10 -1.23 1.59
C ILE A 178 -13.37 -0.23 2.46
N VAL A 179 -13.38 -0.47 3.77
CA VAL A 179 -12.69 0.35 4.78
C VAL A 179 -11.39 -0.33 5.14
N SER A 180 -10.27 0.33 4.88
CA SER A 180 -8.92 -0.18 5.20
C SER A 180 -8.39 0.52 6.45
N PHE A 181 -8.21 -0.22 7.54
CA PHE A 181 -7.66 0.24 8.81
C PHE A 181 -6.15 -0.03 8.86
N PHE A 182 -5.33 0.98 9.16
CA PHE A 182 -3.87 0.91 9.13
C PHE A 182 -3.22 1.75 10.24
N GLY A 183 -1.89 1.80 10.27
CA GLY A 183 -1.14 2.64 11.22
C GLY A 183 -1.18 2.11 12.66
N PHE A 184 -1.26 0.80 12.84
CA PHE A 184 -1.15 0.16 14.15
C PHE A 184 0.29 0.25 14.66
N ASN A 185 0.46 0.51 15.97
CA ASN A 185 1.79 0.63 16.58
C ASN A 185 2.41 -0.75 16.81
N ASP A 186 3.69 -0.92 16.47
CA ASP A 186 4.52 -2.13 16.62
C ASP A 186 4.54 -2.72 18.04
N ASN A 187 4.20 -1.93 19.05
CA ASN A 187 4.09 -2.40 20.44
C ASN A 187 2.79 -3.18 20.72
N THR A 188 1.77 -3.05 19.86
CA THR A 188 0.50 -3.77 19.99
C THR A 188 0.57 -5.15 19.36
N ASN A 189 -0.27 -6.09 19.82
CA ASN A 189 -0.28 -7.42 19.22
C ASN A 189 -0.65 -7.38 17.74
N ILE A 190 -1.64 -6.57 17.37
CA ILE A 190 -2.03 -6.41 15.97
C ILE A 190 -0.94 -5.72 15.15
N GLY A 191 -0.22 -4.74 15.71
CA GLY A 191 0.90 -4.10 15.03
C GLY A 191 2.01 -5.09 14.67
N LYS A 192 2.40 -5.96 15.61
CA LYS A 192 3.35 -7.05 15.35
C LYS A 192 2.85 -8.03 14.29
N ASP A 193 1.57 -8.36 14.35
CA ASP A 193 0.94 -9.24 13.37
C ASP A 193 0.91 -8.58 11.97
N ILE A 194 0.64 -7.27 11.87
CA ILE A 194 0.66 -6.52 10.61
C ILE A 194 2.08 -6.44 10.03
N MET A 195 3.09 -6.11 10.85
CA MET A 195 4.49 -6.17 10.39
C MET A 195 4.85 -7.55 9.82
N LYS A 196 4.42 -8.62 10.50
CA LYS A 196 4.60 -9.98 9.98
C LYS A 196 3.82 -10.20 8.68
N LEU A 197 2.60 -9.70 8.56
CA LEU A 197 1.80 -9.79 7.33
C LEU A 197 2.47 -9.08 6.15
N GLU A 198 3.09 -7.92 6.37
CA GLU A 198 3.85 -7.16 5.36
C GLU A 198 5.10 -7.92 4.87
N THR A 199 5.73 -8.72 5.75
CA THR A 199 6.84 -9.59 5.31
C THR A 199 6.37 -10.75 4.43
N LEU A 200 5.10 -11.16 4.56
CA LEU A 200 4.53 -12.32 3.86
C LEU A 200 3.68 -11.91 2.64
N SER A 201 3.28 -10.65 2.54
CA SER A 201 2.36 -10.13 1.53
C SER A 201 2.53 -8.62 1.36
N THR A 202 1.94 -8.03 0.32
CA THR A 202 1.93 -6.57 0.15
C THR A 202 0.83 -5.87 0.97
N LEU A 203 0.22 -6.55 1.94
CA LEU A 203 -0.90 -6.02 2.73
C LEU A 203 -0.41 -5.51 4.08
N ASP A 204 -0.75 -4.26 4.38
CA ASP A 204 -0.36 -3.48 5.57
C ASP A 204 -1.57 -3.01 6.41
N CYS A 205 -2.76 -3.51 6.08
CA CYS A 205 -4.01 -3.04 6.64
C CYS A 205 -5.01 -4.17 6.89
N ILE A 206 -6.04 -3.85 7.68
CA ILE A 206 -7.20 -4.70 7.90
C ILE A 206 -8.37 -4.08 7.15
N GLN A 207 -8.97 -4.85 6.27
CA GLN A 207 -10.08 -4.43 5.42
C GLN A 207 -11.39 -5.01 5.91
N MET A 208 -12.39 -4.15 5.99
CA MET A 208 -13.78 -4.52 6.24
C MET A 208 -14.66 -4.03 5.10
N GLU A 209 -15.64 -4.85 4.72
CA GLU A 209 -16.70 -4.48 3.80
C GLU A 209 -17.85 -3.84 4.56
N PHE A 210 -18.44 -2.79 4.01
CA PHE A 210 -19.70 -2.22 4.46
C PHE A 210 -20.65 -2.02 3.27
N LYS A 211 -21.86 -2.60 3.34
CA LYS A 211 -22.90 -2.48 2.31
C LYS A 211 -24.11 -1.77 2.88
N PHE A 212 -24.33 -0.55 2.40
CA PHE A 212 -25.48 0.27 2.75
C PHE A 212 -26.65 -0.09 1.85
N SER A 213 -27.83 -0.27 2.42
CA SER A 213 -29.04 -0.47 1.62
C SER A 213 -29.40 0.82 0.89
N VAL A 214 -29.55 0.75 -0.43
CA VAL A 214 -29.98 1.89 -1.26
C VAL A 214 -31.37 2.37 -0.85
N THR A 215 -32.25 1.44 -0.49
CA THR A 215 -33.64 1.73 -0.16
C THR A 215 -33.87 2.00 1.32
N MET A 216 -32.99 1.56 2.22
CA MET A 216 -33.21 1.61 3.67
C MET A 216 -32.21 2.47 4.44
N PHE A 217 -31.14 2.97 3.79
CA PHE A 217 -30.29 4.00 4.39
C PHE A 217 -31.06 5.33 4.47
N PRO A 218 -30.97 6.09 5.59
CA PRO A 218 -30.05 5.94 6.72
C PRO A 218 -30.63 5.18 7.93
N VAL A 219 -31.80 4.54 7.78
CA VAL A 219 -32.55 3.94 8.90
C VAL A 219 -31.88 2.68 9.44
N PHE A 220 -31.44 1.80 8.55
CA PHE A 220 -30.83 0.53 8.94
C PHE A 220 -29.29 0.60 8.85
N PRO A 221 -28.58 -0.10 9.75
CA PRO A 221 -27.13 -0.22 9.67
C PRO A 221 -26.71 -0.92 8.38
N PRO A 222 -25.50 -0.63 7.87
CA PRO A 222 -24.94 -1.39 6.76
C PRO A 222 -24.70 -2.85 7.18
N GLU A 223 -24.78 -3.76 6.22
CA GLU A 223 -24.16 -5.07 6.38
C GLU A 223 -22.65 -4.90 6.45
N TYR A 224 -21.96 -5.66 7.29
CA TYR A 224 -20.51 -5.54 7.47
C TYR A 224 -19.85 -6.91 7.52
N ASN A 225 -18.62 -7.01 7.00
CA ASN A 225 -17.83 -8.24 7.05
C ASN A 225 -16.33 -7.92 7.14
N PHE A 226 -15.57 -8.70 7.90
CA PHE A 226 -14.10 -8.68 7.79
C PHE A 226 -13.68 -9.36 6.50
N LEU A 227 -12.89 -8.67 5.67
CA LEU A 227 -12.43 -9.19 4.38
C LEU A 227 -11.04 -9.81 4.48
N VAL A 228 -10.06 -9.04 4.95
CA VAL A 228 -8.65 -9.46 4.99
C VAL A 228 -7.86 -8.59 5.96
N PRO A 229 -6.83 -9.10 6.65
CA PRO A 229 -6.54 -10.51 6.86
C PRO A 229 -7.58 -11.16 7.78
N LYS A 230 -7.61 -12.50 7.81
CA LYS A 230 -8.46 -13.22 8.76
C LYS A 230 -8.00 -12.92 10.18
N LEU A 231 -8.92 -12.54 11.05
CA LEU A 231 -8.67 -12.39 12.47
C LEU A 231 -8.99 -13.68 13.22
N THR A 232 -8.34 -13.90 14.37
CA THR A 232 -8.64 -15.07 15.20
C THR A 232 -10.10 -15.04 15.67
N LYS A 233 -10.70 -16.22 15.87
CA LYS A 233 -12.08 -16.33 16.37
C LYS A 233 -12.29 -15.53 17.66
N GLU A 234 -11.29 -15.52 18.54
CA GLU A 234 -11.34 -14.76 19.79
C GLU A 234 -11.34 -13.26 19.53
N SER A 235 -10.47 -12.76 18.66
CA SER A 235 -10.44 -11.33 18.29
C SER A 235 -11.78 -10.87 17.70
N VAL A 236 -12.33 -11.63 16.77
CA VAL A 236 -13.63 -11.34 16.15
C VAL A 236 -14.73 -11.32 17.22
N ARG A 237 -14.75 -12.33 18.10
CA ARG A 237 -15.69 -12.40 19.22
C ARG A 237 -15.61 -11.17 20.14
N CYS A 238 -14.41 -10.79 20.58
CA CYS A 238 -14.23 -9.62 21.46
C CYS A 238 -14.66 -8.32 20.78
N ILE A 239 -14.32 -8.15 19.49
CA ILE A 239 -14.71 -6.96 18.73
C ILE A 239 -16.23 -6.86 18.61
N PHE A 240 -16.94 -7.96 18.31
CA PHE A 240 -18.40 -7.94 18.23
C PHE A 240 -19.08 -7.82 19.60
N GLN A 241 -18.55 -8.46 20.64
CA GLN A 241 -19.07 -8.37 22.00
C GLN A 241 -18.89 -7.00 22.66
N SER A 242 -18.09 -6.10 22.05
CA SER A 242 -17.98 -4.71 22.50
C SER A 242 -19.27 -3.90 22.36
N GLY A 243 -20.24 -4.40 21.57
CA GLY A 243 -21.50 -3.71 21.28
C GLY A 243 -21.41 -2.65 20.19
N VAL A 244 -20.23 -2.41 19.59
CA VAL A 244 -20.04 -1.36 18.56
C VAL A 244 -20.91 -1.56 17.32
N PHE A 245 -21.31 -2.80 17.02
CA PHE A 245 -22.17 -3.16 15.89
C PHE A 245 -23.62 -3.44 16.28
N ALA A 246 -23.99 -3.17 17.54
CA ALA A 246 -25.38 -3.31 17.98
C ALA A 246 -26.24 -2.22 17.31
N ASP A 247 -27.49 -2.57 16.97
CA ASP A 247 -28.40 -1.68 16.26
C ASP A 247 -28.64 -0.37 17.03
N GLU A 248 -28.60 -0.40 18.37
CA GLU A 248 -28.79 0.77 19.21
C GLU A 248 -27.60 1.76 19.15
N CYS A 249 -26.43 1.28 18.72
CA CYS A 249 -25.22 2.10 18.57
C CYS A 249 -25.10 2.69 17.16
N TYR A 250 -25.91 2.24 16.21
CA TYR A 250 -25.86 2.72 14.84
C TYR A 250 -26.35 4.16 14.75
N ASN A 251 -25.50 5.03 14.21
CA ASN A 251 -25.90 6.37 13.84
C ASN A 251 -25.30 6.70 12.45
N PRO A 252 -26.16 6.93 11.44
CA PRO A 252 -25.75 7.16 10.06
C PRO A 252 -24.93 8.45 9.89
N PHE A 253 -24.97 9.38 10.84
CA PHE A 253 -24.23 10.65 10.78
C PHE A 253 -22.91 10.62 11.54
N THR A 254 -22.56 9.50 12.18
CA THR A 254 -21.32 9.39 12.98
C THR A 254 -20.42 8.25 12.50
N LYS A 255 -20.47 7.90 11.21
CA LYS A 255 -19.68 6.81 10.60
C LYS A 255 -18.17 6.94 10.84
N ILE A 256 -17.62 8.15 10.76
CA ILE A 256 -16.20 8.40 11.09
C ILE A 256 -15.91 8.04 12.56
N LYS A 257 -16.80 8.38 13.49
CA LYS A 257 -16.67 8.00 14.90
C LYS A 257 -16.76 6.48 15.08
N LEU A 258 -17.69 5.83 14.38
CA LEU A 258 -17.83 4.37 14.37
C LEU A 258 -16.52 3.70 13.91
N PHE A 259 -15.94 4.15 12.80
CA PHE A 259 -14.68 3.60 12.29
C PHE A 259 -13.49 3.86 13.22
N ASN A 260 -13.44 5.01 13.90
CA ASN A 260 -12.43 5.24 14.95
C ASN A 260 -12.58 4.24 16.11
N ILE A 261 -13.81 3.96 16.54
CA ILE A 261 -14.07 2.97 17.61
C ILE A 261 -13.64 1.57 17.13
N ILE A 262 -14.00 1.19 15.90
CA ILE A 262 -13.59 -0.10 15.32
C ILE A 262 -12.06 -0.20 15.25
N TRP A 263 -11.36 0.87 14.85
CA TRP A 263 -9.91 0.91 14.84
C TRP A 263 -9.31 0.68 16.23
N GLU A 264 -9.83 1.34 17.27
CA GLU A 264 -9.38 1.13 18.66
C GLU A 264 -9.68 -0.30 19.16
N LEU A 265 -10.81 -0.88 18.79
CA LEU A 265 -11.15 -2.26 19.15
C LEU A 265 -10.24 -3.27 18.46
N ILE A 266 -9.93 -3.06 17.18
CA ILE A 266 -8.94 -3.85 16.44
C ILE A 266 -7.56 -3.71 17.09
N LYS A 267 -7.17 -2.49 17.47
CA LYS A 267 -5.91 -2.24 18.17
C LYS A 267 -5.82 -2.99 19.51
N LEU A 268 -6.93 -3.06 20.25
CA LEU A 268 -6.98 -3.68 21.57
C LEU A 268 -7.08 -5.21 21.51
N PHE A 269 -7.94 -5.74 20.63
CA PHE A 269 -8.29 -7.17 20.60
C PHE A 269 -7.82 -7.91 19.36
N GLY A 270 -7.41 -7.19 18.31
CA GLY A 270 -7.04 -7.75 17.02
C GLY A 270 -5.83 -8.66 17.11
N ARG A 271 -5.96 -9.84 16.54
CA ARG A 271 -4.90 -10.81 16.27
C ARG A 271 -5.17 -11.40 14.90
N ILE A 272 -4.15 -11.43 14.06
CA ILE A 272 -4.26 -12.09 12.76
C ILE A 272 -4.20 -13.59 12.97
N ASP A 273 -5.18 -14.29 12.40
CA ASP A 273 -5.15 -15.74 12.31
C ASP A 273 -4.22 -16.15 11.16
N PHE A 274 -2.97 -16.41 11.50
CA PHE A 274 -2.01 -17.02 10.58
C PHE A 274 -2.27 -18.53 10.38
N GLY A 275 -3.31 -19.10 11.00
CA GLY A 275 -3.62 -20.52 11.05
C GLY A 275 -2.93 -21.23 12.22
N VAL A 276 -3.64 -22.18 12.85
CA VAL A 276 -3.05 -23.12 13.81
C VAL A 276 -2.43 -24.26 13.00
N ASN A 277 -1.10 -24.39 13.04
CA ASN A 277 -0.34 -25.48 12.42
C ASN A 277 -0.50 -25.65 10.91
N GLN A 278 0.45 -25.11 10.16
CA GLN A 278 0.84 -25.55 8.83
C GLN A 278 1.40 -26.99 8.86
N ARG A 279 0.57 -28.01 9.12
CA ARG A 279 1.04 -29.42 9.20
C ARG A 279 0.15 -30.43 8.48
N SER A 280 -1.08 -30.11 8.08
CA SER A 280 -1.98 -31.11 7.49
C SER A 280 -2.58 -30.67 6.15
N VAL A 281 -2.59 -31.60 5.19
CA VAL A 281 -3.15 -31.46 3.85
C VAL A 281 -4.65 -31.14 3.87
N LEU A 282 -5.38 -31.55 4.91
CA LEU A 282 -6.84 -31.35 5.01
C LEU A 282 -7.24 -29.87 5.10
N ASP A 283 -6.38 -29.05 5.72
CA ASP A 283 -6.61 -27.60 5.87
C ASP A 283 -6.51 -26.86 4.52
N TYR A 284 -5.78 -27.41 3.55
CA TYR A 284 -5.56 -26.82 2.23
C TYR A 284 -6.51 -27.32 1.13
N THR A 285 -7.36 -28.32 1.43
CA THR A 285 -8.01 -29.14 0.39
C THR A 285 -9.52 -29.24 0.52
N ASN A 286 -10.11 -28.81 1.65
CA ASN A 286 -11.55 -28.77 1.82
C ASN A 286 -12.17 -27.59 1.06
N LYS A 287 -13.16 -27.89 0.21
CA LYS A 287 -13.89 -26.91 -0.61
C LYS A 287 -14.66 -25.88 0.22
N GLU A 288 -15.11 -26.22 1.42
CA GLU A 288 -15.80 -25.28 2.31
C GLU A 288 -14.85 -24.16 2.81
N PHE A 289 -13.56 -24.45 2.94
CA PHE A 289 -12.55 -23.46 3.32
C PHE A 289 -12.06 -22.60 2.15
N TYR A 290 -12.45 -22.89 0.90
CA TYR A 290 -12.12 -22.04 -0.26
C TYR A 290 -12.87 -20.70 -0.26
N ASN A 291 -14.08 -20.65 0.31
CA ASN A 291 -14.83 -19.39 0.44
C ASN A 291 -14.44 -18.59 1.70
N GLU A 292 -13.93 -19.25 2.74
CA GLU A 292 -13.64 -18.61 4.04
C GLU A 292 -12.16 -18.39 4.33
N GLN A 293 -11.24 -18.90 3.51
CA GLN A 293 -9.83 -18.60 3.61
C GLN A 293 -9.17 -18.48 2.23
N GLN A 294 -8.51 -17.33 2.07
CA GLN A 294 -7.47 -17.04 1.11
C GLN A 294 -6.25 -17.99 1.28
N LEU A 295 -6.43 -19.31 1.27
CA LEU A 295 -5.40 -20.33 1.52
C LEU A 295 -4.24 -20.27 0.53
N CYS A 296 -4.47 -19.75 -0.68
CA CYS A 296 -3.38 -19.46 -1.60
C CYS A 296 -2.45 -18.38 -1.03
N LYS A 297 -2.91 -17.36 -0.31
CA LYS A 297 -2.04 -16.21 0.03
C LYS A 297 -0.93 -16.54 1.05
N PRO A 298 -1.14 -17.30 2.14
CA PRO A 298 -0.06 -17.68 3.06
C PRO A 298 0.95 -18.64 2.42
N PHE A 299 0.50 -19.68 1.71
CA PHE A 299 1.39 -20.61 1.00
C PHE A 299 2.16 -19.89 -0.11
N ILE A 300 1.45 -19.16 -0.98
CA ILE A 300 2.05 -18.40 -2.08
C ILE A 300 3.00 -17.34 -1.56
N GLY A 301 2.66 -16.61 -0.49
CA GLY A 301 3.55 -15.65 0.17
C GLY A 301 4.82 -16.33 0.67
N GLN A 302 4.69 -17.44 1.40
CA GLN A 302 5.84 -18.17 1.94
C GLN A 302 6.74 -18.75 0.84
N VAL A 303 6.18 -19.42 -0.16
CA VAL A 303 6.96 -20.02 -1.25
C VAL A 303 7.58 -18.92 -2.14
N THR A 304 6.92 -17.78 -2.32
CA THR A 304 7.47 -16.61 -3.04
C THR A 304 8.66 -16.02 -2.30
N HIS A 305 8.52 -15.79 -0.99
CA HIS A 305 9.59 -15.27 -0.15
C HIS A 305 10.82 -16.20 -0.17
N LEU A 306 10.61 -17.49 0.11
CA LEU A 306 11.69 -18.48 0.08
C LEU A 306 12.31 -18.61 -1.33
N GLY A 307 11.53 -18.43 -2.38
CA GLY A 307 12.01 -18.39 -3.76
C GLY A 307 12.91 -17.19 -4.03
N GLN A 308 12.56 -16.00 -3.53
CA GLN A 308 13.40 -14.81 -3.62
C GLN A 308 14.72 -14.99 -2.85
N GLU A 309 14.66 -15.51 -1.62
CA GLU A 309 15.86 -15.84 -0.85
C GLU A 309 16.74 -16.88 -1.58
N PHE A 310 16.12 -17.90 -2.18
CA PHE A 310 16.83 -18.90 -2.98
C PHE A 310 17.57 -18.25 -4.16
N ILE A 311 16.96 -17.29 -4.86
CA ILE A 311 17.61 -16.55 -5.95
C ILE A 311 18.82 -15.76 -5.43
N LEU A 312 18.64 -15.03 -4.33
CA LEU A 312 19.71 -14.19 -3.74
C LEU A 312 20.90 -15.02 -3.27
N ASN A 313 20.63 -16.18 -2.66
CA ASN A 313 21.66 -17.08 -2.13
C ASN A 313 22.35 -17.91 -3.24
N ASN A 314 21.66 -18.17 -4.35
CA ASN A 314 22.22 -18.91 -5.49
C ASN A 314 22.57 -17.96 -6.64
N LYS A 315 23.50 -17.03 -6.36
CA LYS A 315 23.99 -16.00 -7.29
C LYS A 315 24.08 -16.53 -8.72
N ILE A 316 23.37 -15.88 -9.64
CA ILE A 316 23.45 -16.23 -11.04
C ILE A 316 24.69 -15.56 -11.63
N ASN A 317 25.77 -16.33 -11.79
CA ASN A 317 27.01 -15.83 -12.39
C ASN A 317 26.74 -15.31 -13.80
N ASN A 318 27.30 -14.15 -14.15
CA ASN A 318 27.17 -13.48 -15.46
C ASN A 318 25.81 -12.86 -15.81
N ILE A 319 24.95 -12.63 -14.83
CA ILE A 319 23.74 -11.85 -15.06
C ILE A 319 23.96 -10.39 -14.58
N PRO A 320 23.71 -9.36 -15.42
CA PRO A 320 23.87 -7.95 -15.06
C PRO A 320 23.08 -7.55 -13.80
N THR A 321 23.48 -6.46 -13.14
CA THR A 321 22.82 -5.93 -11.94
C THR A 321 21.37 -5.45 -12.16
N ASN A 322 20.93 -5.30 -13.41
CA ASN A 322 19.59 -4.83 -13.78
C ASN A 322 18.59 -5.99 -13.98
N ASN A 323 18.46 -6.87 -13.00
CA ASN A 323 17.47 -7.95 -13.08
C ASN A 323 16.11 -7.48 -12.58
N SER A 324 15.05 -7.94 -13.24
CA SER A 324 13.71 -7.92 -12.65
C SER A 324 13.34 -9.31 -12.19
N ILE A 325 12.86 -9.41 -10.96
CA ILE A 325 12.24 -10.63 -10.43
C ILE A 325 10.75 -10.33 -10.35
N GLN A 326 9.96 -11.02 -11.15
CA GLN A 326 8.52 -10.84 -11.19
C GLN A 326 7.82 -12.07 -10.65
N PHE A 327 6.88 -11.84 -9.73
CA PHE A 327 5.94 -12.87 -9.32
C PHE A 327 4.97 -13.19 -10.46
N ASN A 328 4.69 -14.48 -10.68
CA ASN A 328 3.68 -14.94 -11.62
C ASN A 328 2.27 -14.59 -11.11
N SER A 329 1.78 -13.39 -11.45
CA SER A 329 0.49 -12.89 -10.96
C SER A 329 -0.73 -13.64 -11.50
N PHE A 330 -0.58 -14.54 -12.48
CA PHE A 330 -1.69 -15.43 -12.86
C PHE A 330 -2.07 -16.38 -11.71
N ILE A 331 -1.14 -16.71 -10.81
CA ILE A 331 -1.39 -17.56 -9.63
C ILE A 331 -2.47 -16.95 -8.73
N THR A 332 -2.48 -15.62 -8.56
CA THR A 332 -3.48 -14.93 -7.73
C THR A 332 -4.85 -14.85 -8.39
N GLN A 333 -4.96 -15.23 -9.66
CA GLN A 333 -6.20 -15.21 -10.44
C GLN A 333 -6.82 -16.62 -10.58
N HIS A 334 -6.35 -17.61 -9.80
CA HIS A 334 -6.79 -19.01 -9.90
C HIS A 334 -6.65 -19.58 -11.32
N CYS A 335 -5.53 -19.32 -11.98
CA CYS A 335 -5.26 -19.89 -13.29
C CYS A 335 -5.10 -21.43 -13.24
N PRO A 336 -5.27 -22.13 -14.37
CA PRO A 336 -5.16 -23.59 -14.42
C PRO A 336 -3.84 -24.14 -13.86
N CYS A 337 -2.74 -23.37 -13.97
CA CYS A 337 -1.46 -23.74 -13.40
C CYS A 337 -1.51 -23.98 -11.88
N ILE A 338 -2.10 -23.05 -11.11
CA ILE A 338 -2.15 -23.18 -9.64
C ILE A 338 -3.14 -24.26 -9.23
N GLU A 339 -4.27 -24.40 -9.93
CA GLU A 339 -5.26 -25.44 -9.65
C GLU A 339 -4.65 -26.84 -9.77
N ARG A 340 -3.96 -27.11 -10.89
CA ARG A 340 -3.25 -28.38 -11.12
C ARG A 340 -2.18 -28.63 -10.06
N PHE A 341 -1.47 -27.59 -9.65
CA PHE A 341 -0.45 -27.71 -8.61
C PHE A 341 -1.04 -28.07 -7.25
N LEU A 342 -2.14 -27.43 -6.85
CA LEU A 342 -2.87 -27.76 -5.62
C LEU A 342 -3.42 -29.20 -5.66
N ASP A 343 -3.84 -29.69 -6.83
CA ASP A 343 -4.21 -31.09 -6.99
C ASP A 343 -3.02 -32.04 -6.91
N GLY A 344 -1.83 -31.60 -7.32
CA GLY A 344 -0.58 -32.33 -7.08
C GLY A 344 -0.21 -32.37 -5.60
N MET A 345 -0.42 -31.26 -4.87
CA MET A 345 -0.20 -31.19 -3.42
C MET A 345 -1.05 -32.20 -2.66
N LYS A 346 -2.31 -32.42 -3.07
CA LYS A 346 -3.20 -33.44 -2.49
C LYS A 346 -2.65 -34.87 -2.59
N ARG A 347 -1.80 -35.12 -3.58
CA ARG A 347 -1.28 -36.46 -3.90
C ARG A 347 0.05 -36.77 -3.25
N VAL A 348 0.67 -35.78 -2.61
CA VAL A 348 1.90 -35.95 -1.83
C VAL A 348 1.59 -35.75 -0.35
N HIS A 349 2.43 -36.31 0.52
CA HIS A 349 2.34 -36.02 1.95
C HIS A 349 2.98 -34.65 2.21
N PHE A 350 2.24 -33.57 1.92
CA PHE A 350 2.71 -32.21 2.14
C PHE A 350 2.70 -31.88 3.64
N ILE A 351 3.88 -31.60 4.18
CA ILE A 351 4.12 -31.22 5.58
C ILE A 351 4.31 -29.70 5.66
N SER A 352 5.32 -29.18 4.96
CA SER A 352 5.65 -27.75 4.90
C SER A 352 6.32 -27.40 3.56
N VAL A 353 6.51 -26.11 3.25
CA VAL A 353 7.21 -25.66 2.03
C VAL A 353 8.65 -26.19 1.96
N ASN A 354 9.38 -26.17 3.08
CA ASN A 354 10.78 -26.62 3.11
C ASN A 354 10.92 -28.14 3.04
N GLU A 355 9.98 -28.87 3.65
CA GLU A 355 10.06 -30.33 3.71
C GLU A 355 9.51 -30.99 2.45
N SER A 356 8.43 -30.43 1.88
CA SER A 356 7.65 -31.09 0.83
C SER A 356 8.06 -30.72 -0.59
N GLY A 357 8.95 -29.75 -0.76
CA GLY A 357 9.37 -29.32 -2.08
C GLY A 357 10.76 -28.70 -2.10
N PHE A 358 11.13 -28.18 -3.26
CA PHE A 358 12.40 -27.52 -3.50
C PHE A 358 12.31 -26.59 -4.72
N PHE A 359 13.22 -25.63 -4.80
CA PHE A 359 13.32 -24.72 -5.94
C PHE A 359 14.26 -25.27 -7.02
N CYS A 360 13.90 -25.04 -8.28
CA CYS A 360 14.73 -25.37 -9.42
C CYS A 360 14.47 -24.41 -10.58
N TRP A 361 15.39 -24.42 -11.55
CA TRP A 361 15.40 -23.44 -12.65
C TRP A 361 14.84 -24.06 -13.92
N HIS A 362 14.01 -23.33 -14.64
CA HIS A 362 13.57 -23.72 -15.98
C HIS A 362 13.91 -22.64 -17.00
N GLY A 363 14.51 -23.06 -18.11
CA GLY A 363 14.81 -22.22 -19.25
C GLY A 363 13.94 -22.62 -20.44
N THR A 364 13.38 -21.63 -21.11
CA THR A 364 12.47 -21.83 -22.25
C THR A 364 12.51 -20.62 -23.17
N SER A 365 11.78 -20.67 -24.28
CA SER A 365 11.62 -19.52 -25.16
C SER A 365 10.68 -18.47 -24.57
N ASP A 366 10.93 -17.18 -24.85
CA ASP A 366 10.08 -16.08 -24.37
C ASP A 366 8.61 -16.23 -24.76
N ALA A 367 8.34 -16.79 -25.94
CA ALA A 367 7.00 -17.08 -26.43
C ALA A 367 6.24 -18.08 -25.53
N SER A 368 6.94 -18.92 -24.78
CA SER A 368 6.35 -19.95 -23.91
C SER A 368 6.19 -19.51 -22.45
N ILE A 369 6.84 -18.43 -22.02
CA ILE A 369 6.83 -18.01 -20.60
C ILE A 369 5.40 -17.79 -20.12
N LYS A 370 4.60 -17.00 -20.86
CA LYS A 370 3.22 -16.71 -20.48
C LYS A 370 2.33 -17.95 -20.42
N SER A 371 2.43 -18.83 -21.41
CA SER A 371 1.63 -20.06 -21.42
C SER A 371 2.00 -20.98 -20.27
N ILE A 372 3.30 -21.12 -19.96
CA ILE A 372 3.76 -21.93 -18.83
C ILE A 372 3.28 -21.31 -17.50
N CYS A 373 3.42 -20.00 -17.33
CA CYS A 373 2.97 -19.33 -16.11
C CYS A 373 1.43 -19.38 -15.91
N ARG A 374 0.65 -19.35 -16.98
CA ARG A 374 -0.83 -19.39 -16.91
C ARG A 374 -1.38 -20.82 -16.81
N GLU A 375 -0.89 -21.72 -17.65
CA GLU A 375 -1.44 -23.06 -17.81
C GLU A 375 -0.63 -24.13 -17.06
N GLY A 376 0.61 -23.85 -16.72
CA GLY A 376 1.57 -24.83 -16.20
C GLY A 376 2.36 -25.51 -17.32
N PHE A 377 3.17 -26.48 -16.94
CA PHE A 377 3.94 -27.27 -17.90
C PHE A 377 3.06 -28.32 -18.54
N ASP A 378 2.82 -28.19 -19.85
CA ASP A 378 2.00 -29.09 -20.66
C ASP A 378 2.80 -30.37 -21.04
N PRO A 379 2.43 -31.56 -20.49
CA PRO A 379 3.11 -32.82 -20.77
C PRO A 379 3.07 -33.23 -22.25
N MET A 380 2.11 -32.72 -23.02
CA MET A 380 1.99 -33.03 -24.45
C MET A 380 3.03 -32.31 -25.30
N ARG A 381 3.72 -31.31 -24.73
CA ARG A 381 4.79 -30.55 -25.41
C ARG A 381 6.19 -31.12 -25.17
N ARG A 382 6.31 -32.23 -24.44
CA ARG A 382 7.58 -32.92 -24.18
C ARG A 382 8.19 -33.38 -25.50
N THR A 383 9.44 -32.99 -25.74
CA THR A 383 10.24 -33.43 -26.89
C THR A 383 11.67 -33.71 -26.43
N GLY A 384 12.43 -34.54 -27.16
CA GLY A 384 13.88 -34.74 -26.92
C GLY A 384 14.28 -35.26 -25.53
N GLN A 385 13.57 -36.25 -25.00
CA GLN A 385 13.60 -36.67 -23.58
C GLN A 385 14.79 -37.59 -23.23
N SER A 386 16.00 -37.03 -23.18
CA SER A 386 17.26 -37.81 -23.08
C SER A 386 17.47 -38.53 -21.75
N TYR A 387 16.85 -38.07 -20.66
CA TYR A 387 17.06 -38.61 -19.30
C TYR A 387 15.82 -39.30 -18.70
N GLY A 388 14.81 -39.53 -19.55
CA GLY A 388 13.50 -40.09 -19.18
C GLY A 388 12.35 -39.13 -19.45
N ARG A 389 11.13 -39.63 -19.32
CA ARG A 389 9.90 -38.87 -19.50
C ARG A 389 9.73 -37.83 -18.39
N GLY A 390 9.54 -36.55 -18.75
CA GLY A 390 9.14 -35.50 -17.81
C GLY A 390 9.53 -34.09 -18.23
N GLU A 391 9.22 -33.14 -17.37
CA GLU A 391 9.68 -31.76 -17.44
C GLU A 391 11.09 -31.64 -16.84
N TYR A 392 11.96 -30.87 -17.50
CA TYR A 392 13.36 -30.76 -17.15
C TYR A 392 13.64 -29.44 -16.44
N PHE A 393 14.38 -29.52 -15.34
CA PHE A 393 14.77 -28.38 -14.52
C PHE A 393 16.26 -28.44 -14.19
N GLY A 394 16.97 -27.33 -14.33
CA GLY A 394 18.37 -27.20 -13.96
C GLY A 394 18.55 -27.02 -12.46
N LYS A 395 19.62 -27.62 -11.92
CA LYS A 395 20.05 -27.38 -10.52
C LYS A 395 20.59 -25.96 -10.29
N THR A 396 21.11 -25.33 -11.34
CA THR A 396 21.58 -23.94 -11.33
C THR A 396 20.99 -23.18 -12.50
N ALA A 397 20.90 -21.86 -12.36
CA ALA A 397 20.41 -20.98 -13.42
C ALA A 397 21.23 -21.12 -14.72
N ASN A 398 22.57 -21.23 -14.62
CA ASN A 398 23.46 -21.36 -15.78
C ASN A 398 23.12 -22.57 -16.66
N ILE A 399 22.71 -23.69 -16.05
CA ILE A 399 22.29 -24.88 -16.82
C ILE A 399 21.03 -24.54 -17.61
N SER A 400 20.04 -23.95 -16.95
CA SER A 400 18.77 -23.58 -17.58
C SER A 400 18.91 -22.47 -18.63
N MET A 401 19.86 -21.55 -18.49
CA MET A 401 20.13 -20.50 -19.48
C MET A 401 20.48 -21.05 -20.87
N THR A 402 21.15 -22.19 -20.94
CA THR A 402 21.48 -22.83 -22.23
C THR A 402 20.22 -23.21 -23.03
N TYR A 403 19.09 -23.39 -22.35
CA TYR A 403 17.80 -23.72 -22.94
C TYR A 403 16.93 -22.49 -23.23
N CYS A 404 17.36 -21.28 -22.82
CA CYS A 404 16.68 -20.03 -23.16
C CYS A 404 16.86 -19.63 -24.64
N LYS A 405 17.73 -20.30 -25.42
CA LYS A 405 17.94 -20.04 -26.86
C LYS A 405 18.21 -18.56 -27.21
N GLY A 406 19.01 -17.87 -26.41
CA GLY A 406 19.33 -16.45 -26.60
C GLY A 406 18.27 -15.46 -26.09
N ASN A 407 17.22 -15.97 -25.41
CA ASN A 407 16.23 -15.13 -24.76
C ASN A 407 16.67 -14.68 -23.35
N TYR A 408 15.85 -13.83 -22.74
CA TYR A 408 16.20 -13.06 -21.55
C TYR A 408 15.43 -13.44 -20.28
N HIS A 409 14.70 -14.57 -20.30
CA HIS A 409 13.85 -14.99 -19.18
C HIS A 409 14.20 -16.39 -18.67
N LEU A 410 14.19 -16.53 -17.35
CA LEU A 410 14.22 -17.79 -16.61
C LEU A 410 12.98 -17.90 -15.74
N ILE A 411 12.52 -19.12 -15.48
CA ILE A 411 11.47 -19.39 -14.51
C ILE A 411 12.08 -20.10 -13.31
N LEU A 412 11.86 -19.57 -12.11
CA LEU A 412 12.06 -20.32 -10.88
C LEU A 412 10.78 -21.10 -10.57
N CYS A 413 10.91 -22.42 -10.46
CA CYS A 413 9.80 -23.30 -10.16
C CYS A 413 9.96 -23.86 -8.75
N TYR A 414 8.85 -23.96 -8.03
CA TYR A 414 8.75 -24.77 -6.83
C TYR A 414 8.20 -26.16 -7.22
N VAL A 415 8.93 -27.21 -6.86
CA VAL A 415 8.62 -28.60 -7.23
C VAL A 415 8.36 -29.43 -5.98
N LEU A 416 7.27 -30.18 -5.98
CA LEU A 416 6.93 -31.11 -4.91
C LEU A 416 7.86 -32.33 -4.94
N LYS A 417 8.37 -32.74 -3.77
CA LYS A 417 9.09 -34.00 -3.61
C LYS A 417 8.09 -35.15 -3.72
N SER A 418 8.35 -36.07 -4.65
CA SER A 418 7.55 -37.27 -4.85
C SER A 418 8.37 -38.34 -5.57
N ASP A 419 7.79 -39.53 -5.71
CA ASP A 419 8.31 -40.62 -6.55
C ASP A 419 8.36 -40.26 -8.04
N LYS A 420 7.73 -39.14 -8.45
CA LYS A 420 7.74 -38.63 -9.82
C LYS A 420 8.92 -37.70 -10.13
N VAL A 421 9.77 -37.41 -9.14
CA VAL A 421 10.95 -36.58 -9.32
C VAL A 421 12.19 -37.46 -9.42
N LYS A 422 12.86 -37.43 -10.56
CA LYS A 422 14.15 -38.09 -10.78
C LYS A 422 15.28 -37.05 -10.78
N LYS A 423 16.27 -37.23 -9.91
CA LYS A 423 17.50 -36.42 -9.93
C LYS A 423 18.45 -36.94 -11.01
N ILE A 424 19.05 -36.03 -11.76
CA ILE A 424 20.05 -36.28 -12.79
C ILE A 424 21.25 -35.34 -12.57
N ASP A 425 22.38 -35.59 -13.24
CA ASP A 425 23.61 -34.82 -13.00
C ASP A 425 23.44 -33.31 -13.20
N LEU A 426 22.61 -32.93 -14.18
CA LEU A 426 22.35 -31.54 -14.55
C LEU A 426 21.16 -30.91 -13.81
N GLY A 427 20.38 -31.69 -13.05
CA GLY A 427 19.19 -31.19 -12.38
C GLY A 427 18.13 -32.26 -12.09
N TYR A 428 16.90 -32.00 -12.52
CA TYR A 428 15.73 -32.79 -12.14
C TYR A 428 14.83 -33.03 -13.36
N VAL A 429 14.22 -34.21 -13.40
CA VAL A 429 13.15 -34.58 -14.33
C VAL A 429 11.91 -34.86 -13.50
N VAL A 430 10.81 -34.18 -13.79
CA VAL A 430 9.53 -34.33 -13.08
C VAL A 430 8.50 -34.93 -14.03
N ASP A 431 7.99 -36.12 -13.73
CA ASP A 431 7.01 -36.80 -14.59
C ASP A 431 5.58 -36.42 -14.19
N ASN A 432 5.11 -35.24 -14.63
CA ASN A 432 3.71 -34.86 -14.50
C ASN A 432 2.79 -35.82 -15.30
N PRO A 433 1.55 -36.06 -14.85
CA PRO A 433 0.64 -37.00 -15.50
C PRO A 433 0.31 -36.56 -16.93
N SER A 434 0.29 -37.49 -17.89
CA SER A 434 0.04 -37.17 -19.30
C SER A 434 -1.36 -36.63 -19.56
N ASP A 435 -2.36 -37.00 -18.75
CA ASP A 435 -3.71 -36.42 -18.84
C ASP A 435 -3.81 -34.95 -18.37
N TRP A 436 -2.69 -34.42 -17.83
CA TRP A 436 -2.57 -33.05 -17.33
C TRP A 436 -3.59 -32.68 -16.26
N SER A 437 -4.11 -33.69 -15.54
CA SER A 437 -5.11 -33.52 -14.48
C SER A 437 -4.55 -32.86 -13.22
N TYR A 438 -3.23 -32.93 -13.00
CA TYR A 438 -2.53 -32.24 -11.91
C TYR A 438 -1.06 -31.99 -12.29
N SER A 439 -0.34 -31.25 -11.45
CA SER A 439 1.08 -30.91 -11.65
C SER A 439 1.83 -30.95 -10.33
N TYR A 440 3.08 -31.41 -10.35
CA TYR A 440 4.04 -31.31 -9.24
C TYR A 440 4.92 -30.06 -9.34
N CYS A 441 4.73 -29.23 -10.36
CA CYS A 441 5.56 -28.07 -10.66
C CYS A 441 4.73 -26.79 -10.63
N LEU A 442 5.19 -25.79 -9.87
CA LEU A 442 4.62 -24.44 -9.83
C LEU A 442 5.63 -23.43 -10.40
N PRO A 443 5.43 -22.88 -11.62
CA PRO A 443 6.19 -21.75 -12.14
C PRO A 443 5.85 -20.49 -11.34
N LEU A 444 6.77 -20.08 -10.47
CA LEU A 444 6.48 -19.12 -9.39
C LEU A 444 7.01 -17.72 -9.69
N LEU A 445 8.29 -17.61 -10.01
CA LEU A 445 8.97 -16.34 -10.30
C LEU A 445 9.54 -16.38 -11.71
N VAL A 446 9.49 -15.25 -12.40
CA VAL A 446 10.17 -15.04 -13.67
C VAL A 446 11.28 -14.02 -13.47
N ILE A 447 12.48 -14.40 -13.89
CA ILE A 447 13.69 -13.58 -13.81
C ILE A 447 13.97 -13.06 -15.21
N THR A 448 13.95 -11.74 -15.38
CA THR A 448 14.38 -11.06 -16.60
C THR A 448 15.82 -10.59 -16.42
N TYR A 449 16.68 -10.89 -17.38
CA TYR A 449 18.10 -10.51 -17.36
C TYR A 449 18.56 -9.86 -18.66
N GLY A 450 19.72 -9.20 -18.64
CA GLY A 450 20.29 -8.58 -19.84
C GLY A 450 19.38 -7.47 -20.39
N ASN A 451 19.05 -7.56 -21.69
CA ASN A 451 18.20 -6.58 -22.38
C ASN A 451 16.73 -7.03 -22.49
N GLY A 452 16.32 -8.03 -21.71
CA GLY A 452 14.94 -8.47 -21.66
C GLY A 452 13.99 -7.39 -21.14
N LYS A 453 12.74 -7.42 -21.61
CA LYS A 453 11.67 -6.59 -21.04
C LYS A 453 10.87 -7.42 -20.05
N PRO A 454 10.48 -6.87 -18.89
CA PRO A 454 9.61 -7.54 -17.94
C PRO A 454 8.38 -8.16 -18.60
N VAL A 455 8.02 -9.37 -18.17
CA VAL A 455 6.85 -10.10 -18.67
C VAL A 455 5.58 -9.36 -18.25
N ASN A 456 4.71 -9.09 -19.21
CA ASN A 456 3.40 -8.52 -18.94
C ASN A 456 2.39 -9.63 -18.58
N PHE A 457 2.06 -9.77 -17.29
CA PHE A 457 1.07 -10.70 -16.78
C PHE A 457 -0.37 -10.14 -16.75
N LEU A 458 -0.61 -8.93 -17.26
CA LEU A 458 -1.96 -8.39 -17.40
C LEU A 458 -2.64 -9.05 -18.62
N ASP A 459 -3.84 -9.58 -18.41
CA ASP A 459 -4.64 -10.10 -19.52
C ASP A 459 -5.14 -8.92 -20.37
N LYS A 460 -5.06 -9.03 -21.70
CA LYS A 460 -5.45 -7.95 -22.63
C LYS A 460 -6.93 -7.55 -22.50
N MET A 461 -7.73 -8.32 -21.79
CA MET A 461 -9.16 -8.07 -21.55
C MET A 461 -9.44 -6.87 -20.62
N LEU A 462 -8.41 -6.25 -20.04
CA LEU A 462 -8.52 -5.07 -19.17
C LEU A 462 -8.08 -3.74 -19.82
N ASN A 463 -7.85 -3.71 -21.14
CA ASN A 463 -7.54 -2.49 -21.90
C ASN A 463 -8.66 -2.09 -22.84
#